data_AF-A0A3M1QWR6-F1
#
_entry.id   AF-A0A3M1QWR6-F1
#
_cell.length_a   1.000
_cell.length_b   1.000
_cell.length_c   1.000
_cell.angle_alpha   90.00
_cell.angle_beta   90.00
_cell.angle_gamma   90.00
#
_symmetry.space_group_name_H-M   'P 1'
#
loop_
_entity.id
_entity.type
_entity.pdbx_description
1 polymer ?
#
loop_
_entity_poly.entity_id
_entity_poly.type
_entity_poly.pdbx_seq_one_letter_code
_entity_poly.pdbx_strand_id
1 'polypeptide(L)'
;MEPPPYFEAIRAEAAARWEKLEADPELAGPWQQLFRQVKSPRHCLSELLQNADDAGASWARVAIEGDTLLFEHDGHDFSPAEFRSLCNFGRSNKRSLHTIGFRGMGFRSLFSLGPAVE
;
A
#
# COMPACT_ATOMS: atom_id res chain seq x y z
N MET A 1 1.06 1.78 19.78
CA MET A 1 0.01 0.72 19.72
C MET A 1 0.74 -0.58 19.41
N GLU A 2 0.39 -1.69 20.07
CA GLU A 2 1.03 -2.98 19.77
C GLU A 2 0.47 -3.53 18.45
N PRO A 3 1.30 -4.04 17.52
CA PRO A 3 0.81 -4.54 16.25
C PRO A 3 -0.07 -5.79 16.45
N PRO A 4 -1.03 -6.04 15.55
CA PRO A 4 -1.89 -7.19 15.67
C PRO A 4 -1.12 -8.51 15.49
N PRO A 5 -1.58 -9.65 16.07
CA PRO A 5 -0.83 -10.91 16.10
C PRO A 5 -0.43 -11.48 14.72
N TYR A 6 -1.14 -11.09 13.66
CA TYR A 6 -0.85 -11.52 12.28
C TYR A 6 0.20 -10.67 11.57
N PHE A 7 0.57 -9.51 12.11
CA PHE A 7 1.41 -8.53 11.44
C PHE A 7 2.77 -9.13 11.05
N GLU A 8 3.51 -9.65 12.03
CA GLU A 8 4.87 -10.15 11.81
C GLU A 8 4.92 -11.35 10.86
N ALA A 9 3.95 -12.26 10.98
CA ALA A 9 3.87 -13.42 10.10
C ALA A 9 3.67 -13.01 8.64
N ILE A 10 2.76 -12.06 8.39
CA ILE A 10 2.46 -11.58 7.04
C ILE A 10 3.62 -10.74 6.48
N ARG A 11 4.21 -9.87 7.31
CA ARG A 11 5.38 -9.06 6.93
C ARG A 11 6.55 -9.94 6.51
N ALA A 12 6.89 -10.95 7.33
CA ALA A 12 8.00 -11.86 7.05
C ALA A 12 7.75 -12.69 5.77
N GLU A 13 6.52 -13.19 5.59
CA GLU A 13 6.13 -13.91 4.37
C GLU A 13 6.26 -13.03 3.12
N ALA A 14 5.83 -11.77 3.21
CA ALA A 14 5.95 -10.80 2.13
C ALA A 14 7.42 -10.48 1.82
N ALA A 15 8.24 -10.18 2.83
CA ALA A 15 9.66 -9.88 2.66
C ALA A 15 10.40 -11.03 1.95
N ALA A 16 10.20 -12.27 2.39
CA ALA A 16 10.81 -13.44 1.77
C ALA A 16 10.36 -13.67 0.31
N ARG A 17 9.16 -13.21 -0.08
CA ARG A 17 8.71 -13.24 -1.48
C ARG A 17 9.38 -12.15 -2.31
N TRP A 18 9.53 -10.95 -1.76
CA TRP A 18 10.20 -9.83 -2.44
C TRP A 18 11.68 -10.13 -2.70
N GLU A 19 12.39 -10.69 -1.72
CA GLU A 19 13.79 -11.11 -1.89
C GLU A 19 13.94 -12.10 -3.07
N LYS A 20 13.02 -13.05 -3.20
CA LYS A 20 13.03 -14.01 -4.32
C LYS A 20 12.77 -13.35 -5.68
N LEU A 21 11.88 -12.36 -5.72
CA LEU A 21 11.57 -11.63 -6.95
C LEU A 21 12.71 -10.71 -7.37
N GLU A 22 13.42 -10.11 -6.42
CA GLU A 22 14.56 -9.22 -6.69
C GLU A 22 15.83 -9.98 -7.05
N ALA A 23 16.00 -11.22 -6.55
CA ALA A 23 17.14 -12.06 -6.86
C ALA A 23 17.20 -12.50 -8.33
N ASP A 24 16.08 -12.43 -9.07
CA ASP A 24 15.99 -12.78 -10.49
C ASP A 24 15.72 -11.51 -11.33
N PRO A 25 16.72 -10.99 -12.08
CA PRO A 25 16.56 -9.79 -12.90
C PRO A 25 15.49 -9.90 -14.00
N GLU A 26 15.24 -11.08 -14.56
CA GLU A 26 14.20 -11.28 -15.57
C GLU A 26 12.81 -11.18 -14.96
N LEU A 27 12.64 -11.72 -13.75
CA LEU A 27 11.42 -11.55 -12.98
C LEU A 27 11.29 -10.11 -12.46
N ALA A 28 12.37 -9.46 -12.04
CA ALA A 28 12.34 -8.10 -11.48
C ALA A 28 12.03 -7.02 -12.53
N GLY A 29 12.50 -7.20 -13.77
CA GLY A 29 12.43 -6.21 -14.85
C GLY A 29 11.03 -5.64 -15.12
N PRO A 30 9.99 -6.47 -15.33
CA PRO A 30 8.61 -6.03 -15.53
C PRO A 30 8.10 -5.12 -14.39
N TRP A 31 8.44 -5.46 -13.14
CA TRP A 31 7.97 -4.71 -11.97
C TRP A 31 8.69 -3.38 -11.80
N GLN A 32 10.02 -3.36 -12.00
CA GLN A 32 10.81 -2.14 -12.01
C GLN A 32 10.31 -1.16 -13.07
N GLN A 33 9.93 -1.65 -14.25
CA GLN A 33 9.33 -0.84 -15.30
C GLN A 33 7.95 -0.28 -14.88
N LEU A 34 7.13 -1.06 -14.19
CA LEU A 34 5.82 -0.62 -13.70
C LEU A 34 5.96 0.47 -12.62
N PHE A 35 6.90 0.34 -11.68
CA PHE A 35 7.15 1.38 -10.67
C PHE A 35 7.70 2.68 -11.27
N ARG A 36 8.57 2.61 -12.30
CA ARG A 36 9.08 3.79 -13.01
C ARG A 36 7.98 4.60 -13.73
N GLN A 37 6.79 4.02 -13.94
CA GLN A 37 5.65 4.70 -14.54
C GLN A 37 4.75 5.40 -13.51
N VAL A 38 4.97 5.20 -12.21
CA VAL A 38 4.26 5.93 -11.15
C VAL A 38 4.81 7.35 -11.09
N LYS A 39 4.21 8.26 -11.85
CA LYS A 39 4.81 9.57 -12.18
C LYS A 39 4.20 10.77 -11.46
N SER A 40 3.12 10.60 -10.70
CA SER A 40 2.38 11.75 -10.16
C SER A 40 1.97 11.56 -8.70
N PRO A 41 2.55 12.34 -7.77
CA PRO A 41 2.13 12.36 -6.37
C PRO A 41 0.76 13.02 -6.17
N ARG A 42 0.21 13.66 -7.22
CA ARG A 42 -1.04 14.44 -7.13
C ARG A 42 -2.25 13.61 -6.69
N HIS A 43 -2.21 12.30 -6.93
CA HIS A 43 -3.30 11.40 -6.58
C HIS A 43 -3.10 10.70 -5.23
N CYS A 44 -1.94 10.82 -4.59
CA CYS A 44 -1.64 10.12 -3.34
C CYS A 44 -2.64 10.47 -2.24
N LEU A 45 -2.91 11.76 -2.06
CA LEU A 45 -3.85 12.23 -1.04
C LEU A 45 -5.28 11.73 -1.31
N SER A 46 -5.74 11.78 -2.58
CA SER A 46 -7.07 11.29 -2.92
C SER A 46 -7.21 9.78 -2.74
N GLU A 47 -6.15 9.00 -2.98
CA GLU A 47 -6.16 7.55 -2.74
C GLU A 47 -6.16 7.22 -1.24
N LEU A 48 -5.39 7.95 -0.43
CA LEU A 48 -5.38 7.81 1.02
C LEU A 48 -6.75 8.15 1.63
N LEU A 49 -7.38 9.25 1.18
CA LEU A 49 -8.72 9.63 1.62
C LEU A 49 -9.78 8.60 1.21
N GLN A 50 -9.67 8.02 0.01
CA GLN A 50 -10.55 6.91 -0.41
C GLN A 50 -10.36 5.68 0.48
N ASN A 51 -9.13 5.33 0.87
CA ASN A 51 -8.91 4.22 1.79
C ASN A 51 -9.53 4.47 3.17
N ALA A 52 -9.48 5.72 3.66
CA ALA A 52 -10.14 6.09 4.91
C ALA A 52 -11.67 5.97 4.80
N ASP A 53 -12.25 6.41 3.68
CA ASP A 53 -13.69 6.28 3.40
C ASP A 53 -14.13 4.81 3.29
N ASP A 54 -13.40 3.99 2.53
CA ASP A 54 -13.57 2.53 2.45
C ASP A 54 -13.47 1.88 3.84
N ALA A 55 -12.60 2.42 4.71
CA ALA A 55 -12.45 1.97 6.09
C ALA A 55 -13.58 2.45 7.02
N GLY A 56 -14.52 3.25 6.54
CA GLY A 56 -15.61 3.83 7.32
C GLY A 56 -15.13 4.89 8.33
N ALA A 57 -14.04 5.59 8.03
CA ALA A 57 -13.52 6.66 8.88
C ALA A 57 -14.51 7.83 9.01
N SER A 58 -14.58 8.40 10.20
CA SER A 58 -15.29 9.65 10.47
C SER A 58 -14.38 10.88 10.40
N TRP A 59 -13.07 10.67 10.55
CA TRP A 59 -12.06 11.70 10.32
C TRP A 59 -10.80 11.12 9.67
N ALA A 60 -10.09 11.98 8.94
CA ALA A 60 -8.74 11.74 8.48
C ALA A 60 -7.90 13.00 8.71
N ARG A 61 -6.63 12.80 9.06
CA ARG A 61 -5.64 13.87 9.27
C ARG A 61 -4.49 13.67 8.30
N VAL A 62 -4.03 14.78 7.75
CA VAL A 62 -2.79 14.83 6.96
C VAL A 62 -1.89 15.87 7.59
N ALA A 63 -0.63 15.51 7.82
CA ALA A 63 0.40 16.41 8.29
C ALA A 63 1.69 16.21 7.51
N ILE A 64 2.53 17.24 7.49
CA ILE A 64 3.92 17.13 7.06
C ILE A 64 4.75 17.51 8.27
N GLU A 65 5.56 16.56 8.74
CA GLU A 65 6.45 16.74 9.88
C GLU A 65 7.88 16.47 9.41
N GLY A 66 8.65 17.55 9.19
CA GLY A 66 9.95 17.47 8.52
C GLY A 66 9.81 16.96 7.09
N ASP A 67 10.49 15.85 6.79
CA ASP A 67 10.47 15.18 5.47
C ASP A 67 9.44 14.02 5.41
N THR A 68 8.56 13.92 6.41
CA THR A 68 7.57 12.85 6.51
C THR A 68 6.17 13.38 6.25
N LEU A 69 5.44 12.74 5.33
CA LEU A 69 4.00 12.92 5.18
C LEU A 69 3.29 11.90 6.08
N LEU A 70 2.54 12.39 7.06
CA LEU A 70 1.73 11.57 7.95
C LEU A 70 0.29 11.59 7.47
N PHE A 71 -0.33 10.41 7.41
CA PHE A 71 -1.74 10.22 7.13
C PHE A 71 -2.35 9.30 8.19
N GLU A 72 -3.40 9.76 8.85
CA GLU A 72 -4.07 9.05 9.94
C GLU A 72 -5.59 9.11 9.73
N HIS A 73 -6.32 8.08 10.13
CA HIS A 73 -7.79 8.07 10.15
C HIS A 73 -8.31 7.14 11.26
N ASP A 74 -9.60 7.23 11.60
CA ASP A 74 -10.27 6.38 12.60
C ASP A 74 -11.15 5.26 12.02
N GLY A 75 -11.07 5.03 10.71
CA GLY A 75 -11.65 3.84 10.09
C GLY A 75 -11.11 2.53 10.67
N HIS A 76 -11.73 1.41 10.30
CA HIS A 76 -11.32 0.10 10.81
C HIS A 76 -9.88 -0.26 10.42
N ASP A 77 -9.21 -0.97 11.33
CA ASP A 77 -7.88 -1.51 11.07
C ASP A 77 -7.94 -2.66 10.05
N PHE A 78 -6.82 -2.93 9.37
CA PHE A 78 -6.74 -3.97 8.34
C PHE A 78 -7.03 -5.35 8.92
N SER A 79 -7.90 -6.12 8.29
CA SER A 79 -7.97 -7.56 8.54
C SER A 79 -6.68 -8.28 8.07
N PRO A 80 -6.40 -9.51 8.54
CA PRO A 80 -5.28 -10.30 8.03
C PRO A 80 -5.31 -10.52 6.51
N ALA A 81 -6.51 -10.50 5.89
CA ALA A 81 -6.67 -10.69 4.45
C ALA A 81 -6.34 -9.39 3.69
N GLU A 82 -6.76 -8.24 4.21
CA GLU A 82 -6.45 -6.92 3.65
C GLU A 82 -4.96 -6.61 3.78
N PHE A 83 -4.36 -6.88 4.94
CA PHE A 83 -2.92 -6.69 5.14
C PHE A 83 -2.09 -7.59 4.20
N ARG A 84 -2.47 -8.87 4.02
CA ARG A 84 -1.84 -9.73 3.00
C ARG A 84 -2.01 -9.19 1.59
N SER A 85 -3.18 -8.65 1.26
CA SER A 85 -3.45 -8.07 -0.06
C SER A 85 -2.62 -6.81 -0.30
N LEU A 86 -2.35 -6.03 0.74
CA LEU A 86 -1.48 -4.86 0.70
C LEU A 86 -0.02 -5.28 0.41
N CYS A 87 0.45 -6.33 1.09
CA CYS A 87 1.82 -6.82 0.92
C CYS A 87 2.05 -7.66 -0.35
N ASN A 88 0.99 -8.19 -0.97
CA ASN A 88 1.10 -9.04 -2.15
C ASN A 88 1.24 -8.24 -3.46
N PHE A 89 2.20 -8.66 -4.27
CA PHE A 89 2.40 -8.09 -5.60
C PHE A 89 1.34 -8.61 -6.59
N GLY A 90 0.54 -7.71 -7.20
CA GLY A 90 -0.28 -8.03 -8.38
C GLY A 90 -1.61 -8.76 -8.12
N ARG A 91 -2.04 -8.91 -6.86
CA ARG A 91 -3.38 -9.44 -6.52
C ARG A 91 -4.08 -8.57 -5.50
N SER A 92 -5.11 -7.84 -5.95
CA SER A 92 -6.11 -7.21 -5.10
C SER A 92 -7.30 -8.17 -4.94
N ASN A 93 -7.79 -8.35 -3.72
CA ASN A 93 -8.97 -9.19 -3.43
C ASN A 93 -10.31 -8.50 -3.81
N LYS A 94 -10.29 -7.24 -4.27
CA LYS A 94 -11.49 -6.51 -4.69
C LYS A 94 -12.01 -7.07 -6.04
N ARG A 95 -13.03 -7.95 -5.98
CA ARG A 95 -13.69 -8.61 -7.13
C ARG A 95 -14.71 -7.76 -7.89
N SER A 96 -14.73 -6.44 -7.68
CA SER A 96 -15.70 -5.54 -8.30
C SER A 96 -14.98 -4.54 -9.22
N LEU A 97 -15.41 -4.50 -10.49
CA LEU A 97 -15.00 -3.50 -11.49
C LEU A 97 -15.38 -2.06 -11.08
N HIS A 98 -16.19 -1.91 -10.02
CA HIS A 98 -16.72 -0.63 -9.54
C HIS A 98 -16.11 -0.16 -8.22
N THR A 99 -15.08 -0.84 -7.70
CA THR A 99 -14.30 -0.37 -6.55
C THR A 99 -12.94 0.11 -7.02
N ILE A 100 -12.68 1.41 -6.87
CA ILE A 100 -11.38 2.01 -7.17
C ILE A 100 -10.35 1.36 -6.23
N GLY A 101 -9.22 0.86 -6.77
CA GLY A 101 -8.27 -0.03 -6.07
C GLY A 101 -8.10 -1.44 -6.65
N PHE A 102 -8.68 -1.72 -7.83
CA PHE A 102 -8.65 -3.00 -8.55
C PHE A 102 -7.25 -3.59 -8.88
N ARG A 103 -6.13 -2.91 -8.57
CA ARG A 103 -4.77 -3.40 -8.88
C ARG A 103 -3.75 -3.34 -7.75
N GLY A 104 -4.11 -2.91 -6.54
CA GLY A 104 -3.11 -2.68 -5.48
C GLY A 104 -2.06 -1.62 -5.88
N MET A 105 -2.46 -0.66 -6.73
CA MET A 105 -1.61 0.44 -7.21
C MET A 105 -1.83 1.76 -6.47
N GLY A 106 -2.96 1.93 -5.77
CA GLY A 106 -3.27 3.16 -5.02
C GLY A 106 -2.21 3.45 -3.95
N PHE A 107 -1.89 2.43 -3.15
CA PHE A 107 -0.79 2.50 -2.17
C PHE A 107 0.59 2.66 -2.83
N ARG A 108 0.76 2.22 -4.09
CA ARG A 108 2.04 2.37 -4.80
C ARG A 108 2.30 3.80 -5.25
N SER A 109 1.26 4.61 -5.39
CA SER A 109 1.44 6.05 -5.62
C SER A 109 2.23 6.71 -4.50
N LEU A 110 2.18 6.18 -3.27
CA LEU A 110 2.95 6.70 -2.13
C LEU A 110 4.46 6.67 -2.37
N PHE A 111 4.97 5.70 -3.16
CA PHE A 111 6.39 5.66 -3.53
C PHE A 111 6.80 6.76 -4.52
N SER A 112 5.86 7.56 -5.02
CA SER A 112 6.18 8.83 -5.71
C SER A 112 6.45 9.99 -4.75
N LEU A 113 6.08 9.84 -3.47
CA LEU A 113 6.35 10.83 -2.40
C LEU A 113 7.68 10.56 -1.68
N GLY A 114 8.15 9.32 -1.65
CA GLY A 114 9.39 8.96 -0.97
C GLY A 114 9.78 7.49 -1.17
N PRO A 115 10.98 7.10 -0.72
CA PRO A 115 11.49 5.75 -0.92
C PRO A 115 10.86 4.71 0.03
N ALA A 116 10.18 5.13 1.09
CA ALA A 116 9.66 4.26 2.14
C ALA A 116 8.27 4.71 2.63
N VAL A 117 7.53 3.73 3.16
CA VAL A 117 6.29 3.92 3.93
C VAL A 117 6.44 3.06 5.18
N GLU A 118 6.18 3.65 6.34
CA GLU A 118 6.41 3.06 7.67
C GLU A 118 5.12 2.97 8.47
#